data_AF-A0AA89TEZ8-F1
#
_entry.id   AF-A0AA89TEZ8-F1
#
_cell.length_a   1.000
_cell.length_b   1.000
_cell.length_c   1.000
_cell.angle_alpha   90.00
_cell.angle_beta   90.00
_cell.angle_gamma   90.00
#
_symmetry.space_group_name_H-M   'P 1'
#
loop_
_entity.id
_entity.type
_entity.pdbx_description
1 polymer ?
#
loop_
_entity_poly.entity_id
_entity_poly.type
_entity_poly.pdbx_seq_one_letter_code
_entity_poly.pdbx_strand_id
1 'polypeptide(L)'
;MHPPGDERAEWVRGEERTSLLVLVSGRFRVELPGRSVLLERQGDYVVWGRGVDHSWRAEEESVVLTVRWPSVPGYAVTAGG
;
A
#
# COMPACT_ATOMS: atom_id res chain seq x y z
N MET A 1 -4.45 6.79 -8.19
CA MET A 1 -3.29 7.50 -8.76
C MET A 1 -2.79 8.43 -7.68
N HIS A 2 -1.47 8.47 -7.47
CA HIS A 2 -0.82 9.30 -6.47
C HIS A 2 0.10 10.30 -7.20
N PRO A 3 -0.11 11.61 -7.05
CA PRO A 3 0.78 12.61 -7.64
C PRO A 3 2.16 12.60 -6.95
N PRO A 4 3.19 13.21 -7.55
CA PRO A 4 4.51 13.33 -6.92
C PRO A 4 4.40 14.02 -5.55
N GLY A 5 5.03 13.42 -4.53
CA GLY A 5 5.01 13.93 -3.17
C GLY A 5 3.78 13.55 -2.35
N ASP A 6 2.78 12.88 -2.94
CA ASP A 6 1.65 12.34 -2.18
C ASP A 6 2.15 11.30 -1.17
N GLU A 7 1.61 11.34 0.03
CA GLU A 7 2.06 10.48 1.12
C GLU A 7 0.95 10.23 2.13
N ARG A 8 1.10 9.15 2.89
CA ARG A 8 0.31 8.95 4.10
C ARG A 8 1.08 9.52 5.29
N ALA A 9 0.71 10.72 5.73
CA ALA A 9 1.37 11.36 6.87
C ALA A 9 1.29 10.49 8.14
N GLU A 10 0.16 9.82 8.35
CA GLU A 10 -0.04 8.93 9.49
C GLU A 10 0.34 7.48 9.14
N TRP A 11 0.91 6.76 10.10
CA TRP A 11 1.18 5.33 9.98
C TRP A 11 -0.11 4.52 10.10
N VAL A 12 -0.25 3.47 9.30
CA VAL A 12 -1.27 2.45 9.51
C VAL A 12 -0.78 1.63 10.69
N ARG A 13 -1.64 1.43 11.68
CA ARG A 13 -1.32 0.70 12.90
C ARG A 13 -2.21 -0.52 13.03
N GLY A 14 -1.64 -1.65 13.43
CA GLY A 14 -2.41 -2.85 13.80
C GLY A 14 -3.30 -3.39 12.68
N GLU A 15 -2.85 -3.34 11.43
CA GLU A 15 -3.64 -3.88 10.31
C GLU A 15 -3.82 -5.39 10.45
N GLU A 16 -5.07 -5.86 10.47
CA GLU A 16 -5.41 -7.27 10.66
C GLU A 16 -5.24 -8.13 9.41
N ARG A 17 -4.95 -7.51 8.25
CA ARG A 17 -4.78 -8.19 6.96
C ARG A 17 -3.32 -8.23 6.53
N THR A 18 -2.92 -9.30 5.87
CA THR A 18 -1.73 -9.31 5.03
C THR A 18 -1.95 -8.37 3.85
N SER A 19 -0.93 -7.63 3.46
CA SER A 19 -0.99 -6.67 2.36
C SER A 19 0.06 -6.99 1.31
N LEU A 20 -0.32 -6.88 0.04
CA LEU A 20 0.52 -6.83 -1.14
C LEU A 20 0.33 -5.47 -1.79
N LEU A 21 1.42 -4.78 -2.10
CA LEU A 21 1.41 -3.60 -2.96
C LEU A 21 2.29 -3.88 -4.18
N VAL A 22 1.72 -3.69 -5.37
CA VAL A 22 2.40 -3.84 -6.66
C VAL A 22 2.49 -2.48 -7.33
N LEU A 23 3.67 -2.12 -7.84
CA LEU A 23 3.87 -0.95 -8.66
C LEU A 23 3.42 -1.23 -10.10
N VAL A 24 2.40 -0.51 -10.55
CA VAL A 24 1.93 -0.56 -11.94
C VAL A 24 2.75 0.41 -12.80
N SER A 25 3.03 1.61 -12.29
CA SER A 25 3.89 2.60 -12.92
C SER A 25 4.35 3.64 -11.89
N GLY A 26 5.48 4.30 -12.16
CA GLY A 26 6.01 5.39 -11.33
C GLY A 26 7.13 4.96 -10.39
N ARG A 27 7.22 5.62 -9.24
CA ARG A 27 8.26 5.39 -8.22
C ARG A 27 7.66 5.60 -6.84
N PHE A 28 7.58 4.51 -6.07
CA PHE A 28 6.78 4.46 -4.85
C PHE A 28 7.57 3.83 -3.71
N ARG A 29 7.56 4.49 -2.55
CA ARG A 29 8.29 4.05 -1.36
C ARG A 29 7.31 3.61 -0.30
N VAL A 30 7.53 2.41 0.25
CA VAL A 30 6.79 1.86 1.39
C VAL A 30 7.69 1.90 2.61
N GLU A 31 7.21 2.54 3.67
CA GLU A 31 7.89 2.59 4.96
C GLU A 31 7.36 1.49 5.86
N LEU A 32 8.28 0.71 6.42
CA LEU A 32 8.01 -0.38 7.36
C LEU A 32 8.92 -0.19 8.60
N PRO A 33 8.60 -0.82 9.75
CA PRO A 33 9.46 -0.74 10.92
C PRO A 33 10.88 -1.18 10.61
N GLY A 34 11.85 -0.26 10.76
CA GLY A 34 13.26 -0.51 10.55
C GLY A 34 13.70 -0.69 9.09
N ARG A 35 12.82 -0.51 8.10
CA ARG A 35 13.21 -0.58 6.69
C ARG A 35 12.31 0.25 5.77
N SER A 36 12.93 0.81 4.74
CA SER A 36 12.22 1.45 3.62
C SER A 36 12.37 0.58 2.38
N VAL A 37 11.28 0.32 1.67
CA VAL A 37 11.27 -0.47 0.44
C VAL A 37 10.87 0.44 -0.72
N LEU A 38 11.80 0.62 -1.66
CA LEU A 38 11.57 1.37 -2.87
C LEU A 38 11.13 0.42 -3.99
N LEU A 39 10.04 0.79 -4.68
CA LEU A 39 9.57 0.17 -5.91
C LEU A 39 9.84 1.16 -7.04
N GLU A 40 10.61 0.76 -8.05
CA GLU A 40 11.06 1.66 -9.13
C GLU A 40 10.97 1.04 -10.53
N ARG A 41 10.66 -0.26 -10.62
CA ARG A 41 10.45 -0.96 -11.88
C ARG A 41 9.02 -1.48 -11.92
N GLN A 42 8.36 -1.36 -13.07
CA GLN A 42 7.02 -1.90 -13.26
C GLN A 42 6.97 -3.38 -12.87
N GLY A 43 6.00 -3.74 -12.03
CA GLY A 43 5.86 -5.08 -11.48
C GLY A 43 6.60 -5.30 -10.16
N ASP A 44 7.46 -4.38 -9.70
CA ASP A 44 8.03 -4.44 -8.35
C ASP A 44 6.91 -4.51 -7.32
N TYR A 45 7.11 -5.31 -6.27
CA TYR A 45 6.11 -5.50 -5.26
C TYR A 45 6.71 -5.71 -3.87
N VAL A 46 5.91 -5.43 -2.86
CA VAL A 46 6.22 -5.73 -1.47
C VAL A 46 5.02 -6.35 -0.78
N VAL A 47 5.29 -7.40 0.02
CA VAL A 47 4.31 -8.08 0.86
C VAL A 47 4.70 -7.92 2.32
N TRP A 48 3.73 -7.62 3.17
CA TRP A 48 3.92 -7.58 4.61
C TRP A 48 2.74 -8.23 5.34
N GLY A 49 3.07 -8.90 6.45
CA GLY A 49 2.12 -9.66 7.24
C GLY A 49 1.22 -8.79 8.11
N ARG A 50 0.25 -9.46 8.76
CA ARG A 50 -0.65 -8.88 9.75
C ARG A 50 0.13 -8.18 10.87
N GLY A 51 -0.40 -7.07 11.36
CA GLY A 51 0.16 -6.28 12.45
C GLY A 51 1.39 -5.44 12.09
N VAL A 52 1.89 -5.53 10.85
CA VAL A 52 3.02 -4.72 10.42
C VAL A 52 2.52 -3.30 10.10
N ASP A 53 2.90 -2.37 10.97
CA ASP A 53 2.68 -0.95 10.77
C ASP A 53 3.34 -0.49 9.45
N HIS A 54 2.73 0.44 8.74
CA HIS A 54 3.30 0.93 7.48
C HIS A 54 2.88 2.35 7.14
N SER A 55 3.70 3.02 6.35
CA SER A 55 3.32 4.23 5.62
C SER A 55 3.83 4.15 4.18
N TRP A 56 3.59 5.18 3.37
CA TRP A 56 4.04 5.26 1.99
C TRP A 56 4.19 6.70 1.51
N ARG A 57 4.98 6.86 0.45
CA ARG A 57 5.12 8.09 -0.31
C ARG A 57 5.33 7.79 -1.80
N ALA A 58 4.70 8.58 -2.66
CA ALA A 58 4.98 8.65 -4.08
C ALA A 58 6.17 9.61 -4.32
N GLU A 59 7.30 9.09 -4.80
CA GLU A 59 8.44 9.94 -5.19
C GLU A 59 8.23 10.57 -6.58
N GLU A 60 7.47 9.87 -7.44
CA GLU A 60 6.99 10.33 -8.74
C GLU A 60 5.49 10.00 -8.89
N GLU A 61 4.85 10.51 -9.96
CA GLU A 61 3.47 10.14 -10.27
C GLU A 61 3.35 8.61 -10.38
N SER A 62 2.50 8.01 -9.54
CA SER A 62 2.49 6.58 -9.33
C SER A 62 1.09 5.98 -9.40
N VAL A 63 1.02 4.79 -10.00
CA VAL A 63 -0.14 3.91 -9.95
C VAL A 63 0.30 2.64 -9.24
N VAL A 64 -0.41 2.29 -8.17
CA VAL A 64 -0.16 1.09 -7.37
C VAL A 64 -1.44 0.28 -7.23
N LEU A 65 -1.30 -1.04 -7.22
CA LEU A 65 -2.36 -1.98 -6.88
C LEU A 65 -2.10 -2.49 -5.46
N THR A 66 -3.05 -2.28 -4.55
CA THR A 66 -2.99 -2.85 -3.20
C THR A 66 -4.03 -3.95 -3.04
N VAL A 67 -3.59 -5.14 -2.64
CA VAL A 67 -4.45 -6.27 -2.28
C VAL A 67 -4.27 -6.55 -0.79
N ARG A 68 -5.37 -6.72 -0.05
CA ARG A 68 -5.34 -7.07 1.38
C ARG A 68 -6.19 -8.30 1.65
N TRP A 69 -5.69 -9.24 2.45
CA TRP A 69 -6.40 -10.47 2.79
C TRP A 69 -6.14 -10.95 4.23
N PRO A 70 -7.07 -11.71 4.84
CA PRO A 70 -8.37 -12.14 4.31
C PRO A 70 -9.35 -10.98 4.13
N SER A 71 -10.42 -11.22 3.38
CA SER A 71 -11.55 -10.28 3.40
C SER A 71 -12.14 -10.25 4.80
N VAL A 72 -12.39 -9.06 5.35
CA VAL A 72 -13.00 -8.87 6.67
C VAL A 72 -14.45 -8.41 6.50
N PRO A 73 -15.41 -8.96 7.27
CA PRO A 73 -16.79 -8.49 7.24
C PRO A 73 -16.89 -6.97 7.48
N GLY A 74 -17.83 -6.30 6.80
CA GLY A 74 -18.02 -4.84 6.89
C GLY A 74 -17.37 -4.03 5.77
N TYR A 75 -16.58 -4.65 4.89
CA TYR A 75 -16.04 -4.01 3.68
C TYR A 75 -16.89 -4.27 2.41
N ALA A 76 -17.93 -5.09 2.52
CA ALA A 76 -18.84 -5.32 1.41
C ALA A 76 -19.54 -4.01 1.07
N VAL A 77 -19.31 -3.50 -0.13
CA VAL A 77 -20.15 -2.43 -0.70
C VAL A 77 -21.55 -3.04 -0.84
N THR A 78 -22.51 -2.56 -0.06
CA THR A 78 -23.92 -2.87 -0.34
C THR A 78 -24.17 -2.41 -1.76
N ALA A 79 -24.49 -3.33 -2.67
CA ALA A 79 -24.88 -2.98 -4.02
C ALA A 79 -26.03 -1.96 -3.91
N GLY A 80 -25.75 -0.70 -4.23
CA GLY A 80 -26.79 0.32 -4.34
C GLY A 80 -27.69 -0.09 -5.51
N GLY A 81 -28.97 -0.30 -5.22
CA GLY A 81 -30.02 -0.42 -6.23
C GLY A 81 -30.36 0.91 -6.88
#